data_AF-A0A2L2YBZ9-F1
#
_entry.id   AF-A0A2L2YBZ9-F1
#
_cell.length_a   1.000
_cell.length_b   1.000
_cell.length_c   1.000
_cell.angle_alpha   90.00
_cell.angle_beta   90.00
_cell.angle_gamma   90.00
#
_symmetry.space_group_name_H-M   'P 1'
#
loop_
_entity.id
_entity.type
_entity.pdbx_description
1 polymer ?
#
loop_
_entity_poly.entity_id
_entity_poly.type
_entity_poly.pdbx_seq_one_letter_code
_entity_poly.pdbx_strand_id
1 'polypeptide(L)' 'MNSYSSYVSMLQDPVAKDESKLKALQELSGEVETIVSNPQYPSFFDHDIKIFIRILGDGESQFIAEKTTHLENEENISSF' A
#
# COMPACT_ATOMS: atom_id res chain seq x y z
N MET A 1 -10.23 13.14 -1.91
CA MET A 1 -10.15 12.09 -2.95
C MET A 1 -8.91 12.21 -3.83
N ASN A 2 -8.61 13.37 -4.42
CA ASN A 2 -7.41 13.52 -5.27
C ASN A 2 -6.09 13.04 -4.63
N SER A 3 -5.84 13.37 -3.36
CA SER A 3 -4.64 12.89 -2.64
C SER A 3 -4.59 11.37 -2.52
N TYR A 4 -5.73 10.73 -2.22
CA TYR A 4 -5.83 9.27 -2.16
C TYR A 4 -5.59 8.66 -3.54
N SER A 5 -6.11 9.26 -4.61
CA SER A 5 -5.87 8.78 -5.99
C SER A 5 -4.40 8.90 -6.37
N SER A 6 -3.70 9.94 -5.91
CA SER A 6 -2.25 10.06 -6.07
C SER A 6 -1.50 8.98 -5.29
N TYR A 7 -1.94 8.64 -4.08
CA TYR A 7 -1.35 7.54 -3.32
C TYR A 7 -1.52 6.20 -4.04
N VAL A 8 -2.72 5.88 -4.53
CA VAL A 8 -2.97 4.65 -5.28
C VAL A 8 -2.13 4.61 -6.57
N SER A 9 -2.03 5.74 -7.27
CA SER A 9 -1.19 5.85 -8.48
C SER A 9 0.30 5.62 -8.17
N MET A 10 0.78 6.01 -7.00
CA MET A 10 2.16 5.76 -6.58
C MET A 10 2.45 4.27 -6.32
N LEU A 11 1.43 3.47 -5.96
CA LEU A 11 1.63 2.04 -5.69
C LEU A 11 2.02 1.25 -6.94
N GLN A 12 1.49 1.65 -8.10
CA GLN A 12 1.83 1.05 -9.39
C GLN A 12 3.08 1.66 -10.05
N ASP A 13 3.66 2.72 -9.46
CA ASP A 13 4.84 3.35 -10.03
C ASP A 13 6.09 2.48 -9.77
N PRO A 14 6.75 1.93 -10.81
CA PRO A 14 7.93 1.09 -10.63
C PRO A 14 9.16 1.85 -10.11
N VAL A 15 9.21 3.18 -10.26
CA VAL A 15 10.34 4.00 -9.77
C VAL A 15 10.09 4.61 -8.39
N ALA A 16 8.88 4.49 -7.84
CA ALA A 16 8.59 4.92 -6.48
C ALA A 16 9.29 4.00 -5.47
N LYS A 17 9.96 4.61 -4.49
CA LYS A 17 10.64 3.90 -3.39
C LYS A 17 9.65 3.11 -2.54
N ASP A 18 10.06 1.94 -2.06
CA ASP A 18 9.21 1.07 -1.23
C ASP A 18 8.73 1.76 0.05
N GLU A 19 9.58 2.56 0.71
CA GLU A 19 9.18 3.37 1.87
C GLU A 19 8.04 4.35 1.55
N SER A 20 8.07 4.94 0.35
CA SER A 20 7.03 5.88 -0.09
C SER A 20 5.73 5.15 -0.37
N LYS A 21 5.80 3.97 -1.01
CA LYS A 21 4.65 3.09 -1.23
C LYS A 21 4.04 2.60 0.09
N LEU A 22 4.89 2.20 1.04
CA LEU A 22 4.47 1.76 2.37
C LEU A 22 3.74 2.89 3.11
N LYS A 23 4.30 4.10 3.09
CA LYS A 23 3.66 5.27 3.71
C LYS A 23 2.30 5.55 3.07
N ALA A 24 2.20 5.55 1.74
CA ALA A 24 0.91 5.72 1.07
C ALA A 24 -0.12 4.65 1.43
N LEU A 25 0.29 3.39 1.53
CA LEU A 25 -0.58 2.30 1.99
C LEU A 25 -1.06 2.53 3.42
N GLN A 26 -0.18 2.99 4.31
CA GLN A 26 -0.52 3.30 5.70
C GLN A 26 -1.55 4.44 5.78
N GLU A 27 -1.34 5.53 5.05
CA GLU A 27 -2.28 6.66 4.99
C GLU A 27 -3.64 6.24 4.42
N LEU A 28 -3.65 5.46 3.33
CA LEU A 28 -4.87 4.90 2.75
C LEU A 28 -5.61 4.00 3.74
N SER A 29 -4.88 3.18 4.50
CA SER A 29 -5.44 2.24 5.48
C SER A 29 -6.00 2.96 6.71
N GLY A 30 -5.35 4.04 7.16
CA GLY A 30 -5.81 4.85 8.29
C GLY A 30 -7.10 5.61 7.99
N GLU A 31 -7.28 6.02 6.73
CA GLU A 31 -8.42 6.84 6.30
C GLU A 31 -9.53 6.03 5.58
N VAL A 32 -9.54 4.69 5.67
CA VAL A 32 -10.50 3.85 4.93
C VAL A 32 -11.94 4.26 5.20
N GLU A 33 -12.32 4.49 6.45
CA GLU A 33 -13.68 4.91 6.81
C GLU A 33 -14.06 6.26 6.18
N THR A 34 -13.14 7.21 6.19
CA THR A 34 -13.29 8.53 5.52
C THR A 34 -13.43 8.38 4.01
N ILE A 35 -12.64 7.48 3.41
CA ILE A 35 -12.64 7.20 1.97
C ILE A 35 -13.97 6.58 1.54
N VAL A 36 -14.45 5.52 2.22
CA VAL A 36 -15.67 4.80 1.84
C VAL A 36 -16.95 5.61 2.08
N SER A 37 -16.93 6.53 3.05
CA SER A 37 -18.07 7.40 3.35
C SER A 37 -18.19 8.60 2.39
N ASN A 38 -17.17 8.85 1.56
CA ASN A 38 -17.16 9.97 0.63
C ASN A 38 -18.10 9.72 -0.58
N PRO A 39 -18.90 10.71 -1.01
CA PRO A 39 -19.79 10.57 -2.18
C PRO A 39 -19.08 10.20 -3.49
N GLN A 40 -17.79 10.52 -3.63
CA GLN A 40 -16.99 10.21 -4.82
C GLN A 40 -16.37 8.81 -4.77
N TYR A 41 -16.56 8.05 -3.68
CA TYR A 41 -16.00 6.71 -3.50
C TYR A 41 -16.27 5.75 -4.68
N PRO A 42 -17.48 5.69 -5.28
CA PRO A 42 -17.70 4.78 -6.41
C PRO A 42 -16.77 5.05 -7.59
N SER A 43 -16.55 6.31 -7.95
CA SER A 43 -15.64 6.69 -9.03
C SER A 43 -14.16 6.48 -8.67
N PHE A 44 -13.82 6.67 -7.39
CA PHE A 44 -12.49 6.41 -6.86
C PHE A 44 -12.18 4.91 -6.92
N PHE A 45 -13.08 4.07 -6.39
CA PHE A 45 -12.95 2.62 -6.35
C PHE A 45 -12.82 1.99 -7.74
N ASP A 46 -13.59 2.46 -8.73
CA ASP A 46 -13.50 2.01 -10.13
C ASP A 46 -12.11 2.21 -10.77
N HIS A 47 -11.36 3.20 -10.28
CA HIS A 47 -9.97 3.43 -10.67
C HIS A 47 -9.03 2.51 -9.88
N ASP A 48 -9.16 2.50 -8.55
CA ASP A 48 -8.18 1.89 -7.66
C ASP A 48 -8.22 0.37 -7.67
N ILE A 49 -9.40 -0.22 -7.83
CA ILE A 49 -9.56 -1.68 -7.84
C ILE A 49 -8.76 -2.34 -8.97
N LYS A 50 -8.65 -1.66 -10.11
CA LYS A 50 -7.85 -2.13 -11.26
C LYS A 50 -6.37 -2.13 -10.93
N ILE A 51 -5.91 -1.12 -10.18
CA ILE A 51 -4.53 -1.00 -9.73
C ILE A 51 -4.23 -2.10 -8.70
N PHE A 52 -5.10 -2.32 -7.72
CA PHE A 52 -4.92 -3.37 -6.72
C PHE A 52 -4.90 -4.77 -7.34
N ILE A 53 -5.83 -5.07 -8.26
CA ILE A 53 -5.85 -6.35 -8.98
C ILE A 53 -4.54 -6.54 -9.75
N ARG A 54 -4.05 -5.49 -10.42
CA ARG A 54 -2.78 -5.55 -11.13
C ARG A 54 -1.61 -5.82 -10.20
N ILE A 55 -1.51 -5.10 -9.07
CA ILE A 55 -0.46 -5.33 -8.07
C ILE A 55 -0.48 -6.77 -7.54
N LEU A 56 -1.68 -7.30 -7.26
CA LEU A 56 -1.86 -8.67 -6.78
C LEU A 56 -1.59 -9.72 -7.87
N GLY A 57 -1.80 -9.40 -9.14
CA GLY A 57 -1.57 -10.31 -10.27
C GLY A 57 -0.12 -10.28 -10.80
N ASP A 58 0.51 -9.11 -10.80
CA ASP A 58 1.89 -8.90 -11.25
C ASP A 58 2.91 -9.25 -10.14
N GLY A 59 2.49 -9.23 -8.87
CA GLY A 59 3.34 -9.58 -7.73
C GLY A 59 3.50 -11.10 -7.56
N GLU A 60 4.71 -11.56 -7.27
CA GLU A 60 4.89 -12.90 -6.71
C GLU A 60 4.23 -12.97 -5.33
N SER A 61 3.52 -14.06 -5.03
CA SER A 61 2.94 -14.29 -3.71
C SER A 61 4.05 -14.40 -2.67
N GLN A 62 4.32 -13.32 -1.95
CA GLN A 62 5.26 -13.33 -0.84
C GLN A 62 4.58 -13.93 0.39
N PHE A 63 5.09 -15.07 0.85
CA PHE A 63 4.58 -15.70 2.06
C PHE A 63 5.01 -14.88 3.28
N ILE A 64 4.05 -14.56 4.15
CA ILE A 64 4.27 -13.77 5.38
C ILE A 64 5.38 -14.40 6.26
N ALA A 65 5.56 -15.72 6.18
CA ALA A 65 6.60 -16.46 6.91
C ALA A 65 8.04 -15.97 6.66
N GLU A 66 8.35 -15.42 5.48
CA GLU A 66 9.69 -14.90 5.17
C GLU A 66 9.95 -13.48 5.69
N LYS A 67 8.90 -12.73 6.05
CA LYS A 67 9.04 -11.33 6.48
C LYS A 67 9.29 -11.19 7.98
N THR A 68 8.76 -12.10 8.80
CA THR A 68 9.04 -12.14 10.24
C THR A 68 10.54 -12.30 10.52
N THR A 69 11.22 -13.14 9.74
CA THR A 69 12.68 -13.32 9.86
C THR A 69 13.50 -12.08 9.48
N HIS A 70 12.98 -11.17 8.67
CA HIS A 70 13.71 -9.93 8.33
C HIS A 70 13.45 -8.79 9.31
N LEU A 71 12.26 -8.71 9.92
CA LEU A 71 11.93 -7.71 10.93
C LEU A 71 12.52 -8.06 12.32
N GLU A 72 12.65 -9.34 12.66
CA GLU A 72 13.27 -9.77 13.93
C GLU A 72 14.80 -9.54 13.96
N ASN A 73 15.45 -9.51 12.79
CA ASN A 73 16.90 -9.29 12.72
C ASN A 73 17.30 -7.82 12.87
N GLU A 74 16.44 -6.85 12.54
CA GLU A 74 16.77 -5.42 12.72
C GLU A 74 16.51 -4.91 14.15
N GLU A 75 15.55 -5.49 14.88
CA GLU A 75 15.34 -5.12 16.29
C GLU A 75 16.44 -5.65 17.23
N ASN A 76 17.17 -6.71 16.84
CA ASN A 76 18.20 -7.32 17.70
C ASN A 76 19.61 -6.70 17.53
N ILE A 77 19.85 -5.92 16.47
CA ILE A 77 21.16 -5.30 16.22
C ILE A 77 21.21 -3.87 16.83
N SER A 78 20.07 -3.27 17.15
CA SER A 78 20.01 -1.95 17.81
C SER A 78 20.14 -2.02 19.34
N SER A 79 20.26 -3.21 19.94
CA SER A 79 20.36 -3.41 21.40
C SER A 79 21.74 -3.86 21.91
N PHE A 80 22.81 -3.65 21.14
CA PHE A 80 24.20 -3.78 21.61
C PHE A 80 25.03 -2.54 21.31
#